data_AF-A0A0H2XP85-F1
#
_entry.id   AF-A0A0H2XP85-F1
#
_cell.length_a   1.000
_cell.length_b   1.000
_cell.length_c   1.000
_cell.angle_alpha   90.00
_cell.angle_beta   90.00
_cell.angle_gamma   90.00
#
_symmetry.space_group_name_H-M   'P 1'
#
loop_
_entity.id
_entity.type
_entity.pdbx_description
1 polymer ?
#
loop_
_entity_poly.entity_id
_entity_poly.type
_entity_poly.pdbx_seq_one_letter_code
_entity_poly.pdbx_strand_id
1 'polypeptide(L)'
;MPRTFFNRDCVPPVVEVLARLQLQPSKPNGAGYAQVRCPIHGENHASLSIHFERGNWRCFACGEAGGDALELYRRARGLSFAQAARELDALATVANIARALDYSLNAGGEA
;
A
#
# COMPACT_ATOMS: atom_id res chain seq x y z
N MET A 1 -18.51 12.29 20.18
CA MET A 1 -17.60 11.24 19.66
C MET A 1 -16.88 11.82 18.45
N PRO A 2 -15.53 11.82 18.39
CA PRO A 2 -14.83 12.34 17.23
C PRO A 2 -15.22 11.51 16.00
N ARG A 3 -15.69 12.18 14.94
CA ARG A 3 -16.04 11.52 13.67
C ARG A 3 -14.74 11.18 12.95
N THR A 4 -14.28 9.94 13.06
CA THR A 4 -13.17 9.44 12.26
C THR A 4 -13.63 9.22 10.82
N PHE A 5 -13.06 9.96 9.87
CA PHE A 5 -13.30 9.78 8.44
C PHE A 5 -12.03 9.24 7.78
N PHE A 6 -12.16 8.57 6.63
CA PHE A 6 -11.01 8.12 5.86
C PHE A 6 -10.23 9.32 5.33
N ASN A 7 -8.91 9.32 5.49
CA ASN A 7 -8.01 10.27 4.87
C ASN A 7 -6.93 9.52 4.08
N ARG A 8 -6.83 9.83 2.79
CA ARG A 8 -5.85 9.21 1.89
C ARG A 8 -4.42 9.53 2.30
N ASP A 9 -4.16 10.71 2.88
CA ASP A 9 -2.83 11.10 3.33
C ASP A 9 -2.36 10.28 4.54
N CYS A 10 -3.30 9.65 5.25
CA CYS A 10 -3.00 8.73 6.33
C CYS A 10 -2.74 7.30 5.83
N VAL A 11 -2.95 7.01 4.54
CA VAL A 11 -2.57 5.70 3.98
C VAL A 11 -1.06 5.58 4.03
N PRO A 12 -0.51 4.49 4.60
CA PRO A 12 0.92 4.31 4.69
C PRO A 12 1.55 4.24 3.29
N PRO A 13 2.84 4.51 3.19
CA PRO A 13 3.60 4.37 1.96
C PRO A 13 3.57 2.92 1.46
N VAL A 14 3.73 2.74 0.16
CA VAL A 14 3.66 1.42 -0.48
C VAL A 14 4.61 0.41 0.17
N VAL A 15 5.83 0.82 0.53
CA VAL A 15 6.80 -0.06 1.21
C VAL A 15 6.28 -0.58 2.55
N GLU A 16 5.60 0.27 3.33
CA GLU A 16 5.02 -0.14 4.61
C GLU A 16 3.82 -1.08 4.39
N VAL A 17 2.98 -0.78 3.40
CA VAL A 17 1.84 -1.66 3.04
C VAL A 17 2.34 -3.05 2.60
N LEU A 18 3.38 -3.10 1.76
CA LEU A 18 4.01 -4.36 1.34
C LEU A 18 4.63 -5.11 2.52
N ALA A 19 5.29 -4.41 3.44
CA ALA A 19 5.83 -5.00 4.67
C ALA A 19 4.72 -5.59 5.56
N ARG A 20 3.60 -4.89 5.74
CA ARG A 20 2.42 -5.41 6.47
C ARG A 20 1.80 -6.64 5.79
N LEU A 21 1.96 -6.79 4.47
CA LEU A 21 1.57 -7.98 3.71
C LEU A 21 2.68 -9.05 3.64
N GLN A 22 3.83 -8.83 4.29
CA GLN A 22 5.00 -9.73 4.26
C GLN A 22 5.51 -10.01 2.84
N LEU A 23 5.36 -9.02 1.95
CA LEU A 23 5.83 -9.10 0.58
C LEU A 23 7.21 -8.48 0.45
N GLN A 24 8.10 -9.18 -0.25
CA GLN A 24 9.45 -8.72 -0.55
C GLN A 24 9.51 -8.21 -2.00
N PRO A 25 9.57 -6.89 -2.22
CA PRO A 25 9.69 -6.33 -3.57
C PRO A 25 11.10 -6.43 -4.12
N SER A 26 11.20 -6.56 -5.44
CA SER A 26 12.45 -6.33 -6.16
C SER A 26 12.89 -4.87 -6.07
N LYS A 27 14.12 -4.58 -6.52
CA LYS A 27 14.51 -3.21 -6.82
C LYS A 27 13.53 -2.61 -7.87
N PRO A 28 13.03 -1.38 -7.68
CA PRO A 28 12.22 -0.74 -8.70
C PRO A 28 13.03 -0.49 -9.98
N ASN A 29 12.37 -0.60 -11.13
CA ASN A 29 12.93 -0.25 -12.43
C ASN A 29 12.96 1.28 -12.64
N GLY A 30 13.50 1.73 -13.78
CA GLY A 30 13.58 3.16 -14.10
C GLY A 30 12.24 3.88 -14.23
N ALA A 31 11.13 3.14 -14.30
CA ALA A 31 9.77 3.68 -14.30
C ALA A 31 9.10 3.64 -12.92
N GLY A 32 9.83 3.27 -11.86
CA GLY A 32 9.35 3.25 -10.47
C GLY A 32 8.57 1.99 -10.08
N TYR A 33 8.52 0.97 -10.93
CA TYR A 33 7.80 -0.28 -10.65
C TYR A 33 8.73 -1.37 -10.14
N ALA A 34 8.29 -2.09 -9.11
CA ALA A 34 8.93 -3.31 -8.63
C ALA A 34 8.02 -4.52 -8.78
N GLN A 35 8.62 -5.70 -8.83
CA GLN A 35 7.91 -6.98 -8.84
C GLN A 35 7.77 -7.54 -7.43
N VAL A 36 6.60 -8.05 -7.10
CA VAL A 36 6.29 -8.83 -5.88
C VAL A 36 5.47 -10.06 -6.25
N ARG A 37 5.46 -11.06 -5.36
CA ARG A 37 4.50 -12.18 -5.46
C ARG A 37 3.09 -11.63 -5.30
N CYS A 38 2.16 -12.11 -6.12
CA CYS A 38 0.77 -11.68 -5.99
C CYS A 38 0.13 -12.28 -4.73
N PRO A 39 -0.33 -11.45 -3.77
CA PRO A 39 -0.98 -11.95 -2.56
C PRO A 39 -2.45 -12.38 -2.77
N ILE A 40 -3.01 -12.16 -3.96
CA ILE A 40 -4.43 -12.41 -4.24
C ILE A 40 -4.67 -13.85 -4.72
N HIS A 41 -3.82 -14.36 -5.62
CA HIS A 41 -3.98 -15.71 -6.17
C HIS A 41 -2.92 -16.71 -5.66
N GLY A 42 -1.99 -16.27 -4.80
CA GLY A 42 -1.09 -17.15 -4.07
C GLY A 42 -0.14 -17.93 -5.00
N GLU A 43 0.92 -17.27 -5.45
CA GLU A 43 1.94 -17.87 -6.33
C GLU A 43 3.35 -17.80 -5.71
N ASN A 44 4.26 -18.64 -6.23
CA ASN A 44 5.67 -18.64 -5.81
C ASN A 44 6.55 -17.66 -6.62
N HIS A 45 6.09 -17.22 -7.78
CA HIS A 45 6.81 -16.30 -8.66
C HIS A 45 6.30 -14.86 -8.47
N ALA A 46 7.17 -13.88 -8.71
CA ALA A 46 6.75 -12.48 -8.67
C ALA A 46 6.09 -12.11 -10.01
N SER A 47 4.77 -11.96 -10.03
CA SER A 47 4.02 -11.52 -11.23
C SER A 47 3.24 -10.22 -11.05
N LEU A 48 3.21 -9.67 -9.83
CA LEU A 48 2.56 -8.41 -9.53
C LEU A 48 3.58 -7.27 -9.61
N SER A 49 3.32 -6.34 -10.53
CA SER A 49 4.08 -5.10 -10.70
C SER A 49 3.38 -3.97 -9.95
N ILE A 50 4.07 -3.32 -9.02
CA ILE A 50 3.54 -2.20 -8.23
C ILE A 50 4.47 -0.99 -8.30
N HIS A 51 3.90 0.21 -8.44
CA HIS A 51 4.66 1.45 -8.40
C HIS A 51 4.93 1.88 -6.95
N PHE A 52 6.18 2.16 -6.60
CA PHE A 52 6.58 2.44 -5.21
C PHE A 52 6.03 3.74 -4.63
N GLU A 53 5.84 4.78 -5.46
CA GLU A 53 5.26 6.04 -4.99
C GLU A 53 3.73 6.09 -5.17
N ARG A 54 3.25 5.85 -6.40
CA ARG A 54 1.82 5.91 -6.73
C ARG A 54 0.98 4.77 -6.13
N GLY A 55 1.57 3.62 -5.84
CA GLY A 55 0.88 2.45 -5.30
C GLY A 55 -0.04 1.72 -6.27
N ASN A 56 -0.17 2.17 -7.53
CA ASN A 56 -0.93 1.45 -8.55
C ASN A 56 -0.24 0.12 -8.91
N TRP A 57 -1.02 -0.89 -9.27
CA TRP A 57 -0.49 -2.23 -9.47
C TRP A 57 -1.30 -3.07 -10.46
N ARG A 58 -0.62 -4.06 -11.05
CA ARG A 58 -1.22 -5.09 -11.90
C ARG A 58 -0.49 -6.42 -11.71
N CYS A 59 -1.25 -7.48 -11.55
CA CYS A 59 -0.78 -8.84 -11.64
C CYS A 59 -0.89 -9.35 -13.09
N PHE A 60 0.23 -9.77 -13.68
CA PHE A 60 0.25 -10.27 -15.05
C PHE A 60 -0.13 -11.75 -15.17
N ALA A 61 -0.16 -12.50 -14.05
CA ALA A 61 -0.59 -13.90 -14.04
C ALA A 61 -2.12 -14.04 -13.89
N CYS A 62 -2.74 -13.37 -12.89
CA CYS A 62 -4.18 -13.48 -12.64
C CYS A 62 -5.03 -12.34 -13.23
N GLY A 63 -4.41 -11.28 -13.75
CA GLY A 63 -5.09 -10.16 -14.39
C GLY A 63 -5.65 -9.10 -13.44
N GLU A 64 -5.67 -9.36 -12.12
CA GLU A 64 -6.09 -8.40 -11.11
C GLU A 64 -5.24 -7.12 -11.14
N ALA A 65 -5.89 -5.97 -10.92
CA ALA A 65 -5.25 -4.67 -10.88
C ALA A 65 -5.97 -3.75 -9.88
N GLY A 66 -5.27 -2.71 -9.43
CA GLY A 66 -5.81 -1.72 -8.51
C GLY A 66 -5.12 -0.38 -8.61
N GLY A 67 -5.82 0.66 -8.15
CA GLY A 67 -5.38 2.05 -8.28
C GLY A 67 -4.39 2.51 -7.21
N ASP A 68 -4.39 1.85 -6.05
CA ASP A 68 -3.57 2.23 -4.90
C ASP A 68 -3.23 1.02 -4.00
N ALA A 69 -2.35 1.28 -3.02
CA ALA A 69 -1.87 0.27 -2.08
C ALA A 69 -2.94 -0.15 -1.04
N LEU A 70 -3.89 0.71 -0.70
CA LEU A 70 -5.02 0.36 0.18
C LEU A 70 -5.88 -0.70 -0.49
N GLU A 71 -6.13 -0.57 -1.79
CA GLU A 71 -6.87 -1.56 -2.57
C GLU A 71 -6.12 -2.89 -2.66
N LEU A 72 -4.79 -2.87 -2.85
CA LEU A 72 -3.99 -4.10 -2.80
C LEU A 72 -4.16 -4.81 -1.45
N TYR A 73 -3.99 -4.07 -0.35
CA TYR A 73 -4.12 -4.59 1.01
C TYR A 73 -5.51 -5.19 1.26
N ARG A 74 -6.54 -4.46 0.84
CA ARG A 74 -7.93 -4.88 0.96
C ARG A 74 -8.18 -6.19 0.21
N ARG A 75 -7.76 -6.28 -1.05
CA ARG A 75 -7.97 -7.48 -1.88
C ARG A 75 -7.16 -8.67 -1.38
N ALA A 76 -5.90 -8.44 -1.01
CA ALA A 76 -5.02 -9.47 -0.45
C ALA A 76 -5.59 -10.12 0.82
N ARG A 77 -6.26 -9.33 1.68
CA ARG A 77 -6.79 -9.80 2.96
C ARG A 77 -8.30 -10.09 2.96
N GLY A 78 -8.98 -9.94 1.82
CA GLY A 78 -10.44 -10.14 1.74
C GLY A 78 -11.25 -9.16 2.60
N LEU A 79 -10.77 -7.94 2.79
CA LEU A 79 -11.37 -6.95 3.68
C LEU A 79 -12.40 -6.04 2.97
N SER A 80 -13.30 -5.46 3.74
CA SER A 80 -14.03 -4.26 3.31
C SER A 80 -13.10 -3.04 3.31
N PHE A 81 -13.51 -1.98 2.60
CA PHE A 81 -12.78 -0.71 2.59
C PHE A 81 -12.55 -0.15 4.00
N ALA A 82 -13.58 -0.16 4.85
CA ALA A 82 -13.50 0.38 6.21
C ALA A 82 -12.56 -0.44 7.11
N GLN A 83 -12.50 -1.76 6.94
CA GLN A 83 -11.55 -2.61 7.66
C GLN A 83 -10.12 -2.33 7.22
N ALA A 84 -9.86 -2.28 5.91
CA ALA A 84 -8.53 -1.97 5.39
C ALA A 84 -8.05 -0.57 5.83
N ALA A 85 -8.93 0.43 5.79
CA ALA A 85 -8.60 1.78 6.24
C ALA A 85 -8.27 1.84 7.74
N ARG A 86 -8.93 1.02 8.58
CA ARG A 86 -8.58 0.90 10.00
C ARG A 86 -7.25 0.21 10.20
N GLU A 87 -7.02 -0.90 9.50
CA GLU A 87 -5.81 -1.71 9.66
C GLU A 87 -4.56 -1.06 9.07
N LEU A 88 -4.72 -0.10 8.17
CA LEU A 88 -3.64 0.74 7.66
C LEU A 88 -3.52 2.09 8.38
N ASP A 89 -4.29 2.32 9.45
CA ASP A 89 -4.30 3.60 10.18
C ASP A 89 -4.69 4.82 9.29
N ALA A 90 -5.42 4.57 8.21
CA ALA A 90 -5.85 5.58 7.24
C ALA A 90 -7.12 6.35 7.66
N LEU A 91 -7.53 6.21 8.93
CA LEU A 91 -8.58 7.04 9.51
C LEU A 91 -7.98 8.30 10.12
N ALA A 92 -8.55 9.46 9.80
CA ALA A 92 -8.17 10.75 10.37
C ALA A 92 -8.47 10.78 11.88
N THR A 93 -7.45 10.46 12.67
CA THR A 93 -7.37 10.67 14.11
C THR A 93 -6.20 11.62 14.39
N VAL A 94 -6.18 12.27 15.56
CA VAL A 94 -5.07 13.15 15.93
C VAL A 94 -3.72 12.42 15.85
N ALA A 95 -3.67 11.15 16.27
CA ALA A 95 -2.46 10.32 16.20
C ALA A 95 -2.05 10.01 14.75
N ASN A 96 -3.01 9.67 13.88
CA ASN A 96 -2.71 9.26 12.51
C ASN A 96 -2.32 10.43 11.62
N ILE A 97 -2.90 11.61 11.85
CA ILE A 97 -2.53 12.84 11.12
C ILE A 97 -1.09 13.24 11.45
N ALA A 98 -0.70 13.19 12.73
CA ALA A 98 0.69 13.46 13.12
C ALA A 98 1.67 12.53 12.39
N ARG A 99 1.37 11.23 12.34
CA ARG A 99 2.19 10.25 11.62
C ARG A 99 2.29 10.52 10.11
N ALA A 100 1.20 10.95 9.48
CA ALA A 100 1.18 11.31 8.06
C ALA A 100 2.08 12.54 7.76
N LEU A 101 2.07 13.53 8.66
CA LEU A 101 2.94 14.70 8.57
C LEU A 101 4.41 14.32 8.82
N ASP A 102 4.69 13.47 9.80
CA ASP A 102 6.03 12.97 10.08
C ASP A 102 6.61 12.20 8.90
N TYR A 103 5.80 11.37 8.21
CA TYR A 103 6.25 10.68 7.01
C TYR A 103 6.59 11.67 5.88
N SER A 104 5.77 12.71 5.70
CA SER A 104 5.99 13.73 4.66
C SER A 104 7.27 14.54 4.88
N LEU A 105 7.66 14.77 6.13
CA LEU A 105 8.90 15.48 6.48
C LEU A 105 10.15 14.59 6.34
N ASN A 106 10.02 13.28 6.59
CA ASN A 106 11.15 12.34 6.55
C ASN A 106 11.35 11.64 5.20
N ALA A 107 10.34 11.63 4.31
CA ALA A 107 10.45 11.07 2.95
C ALA A 107 11.31 11.91 1.98
N GLY A 108 11.91 13.01 2.46
CA GLY A 108 12.75 13.93 1.70
C GLY A 108 14.25 13.62 1.71
N GLY A 109 14.69 12.42 2.07
CA GLY A 109 16.12 12.14 2.11
C GLY A 109 16.49 10.68 2.01
N GLU A 110 16.63 10.17 0.78
CA GLU A 110 17.73 9.29 0.36
C GLU A 110 18.00 9.57 -1.13
N ALA A 111 19.23 10.00 -1.43
CA ALA A 111 19.75 10.36 -2.75
C ALA A 111 20.37 9.13 -3.46
#